data_AF-A0A2V5ZZZ3-F1
#
_entry.id   AF-A0A2V5ZZZ3-F1
#
_cell.length_a   1.000
_cell.length_b   1.000
_cell.length_c   1.000
_cell.angle_alpha   90.00
_cell.angle_beta   90.00
_cell.angle_gamma   90.00
#
_symmetry.space_group_name_H-M   'P 1'
#
loop_
_entity.id
_entity.type
_entity.pdbx_description
1 polymer ?
#
loop_
_entity_poly.entity_id
_entity_poly.type
_entity_poly.pdbx_seq_one_letter_code
_entity_poly.pdbx_strand_id
1 'polypeptide(L)'
;MLGVLDASEIPPTFGASSDLVQGIIAGGATALQRSVEGAEDDSSNGALAIDCRGVKDVDVIVGITASGRTPFVLGALARAKSLGAKTVLLSCNPAPQKNANVDLAIDLAVGPEILTGSTRLKAGTATKVALNIISTGAMVGLGKVKGNLMIDLNTTSAKLRDRATRMVAQLTETDYDAARAELEANGWDLRAVLTKAGK
;
A
#
# COMPACT_ATOMS: atom_id res chain seq x y z
N MET A 1 -8.01 -0.75 8.50
CA MET A 1 -8.52 -1.55 7.35
C MET A 1 -7.93 -1.08 6.01
N LEU A 2 -7.99 0.21 5.65
CA LEU A 2 -7.53 0.69 4.33
C LEU A 2 -6.08 0.35 3.98
N GLY A 3 -5.17 0.36 4.96
CA GLY A 3 -3.78 -0.08 4.74
C GLY A 3 -3.66 -1.55 4.32
N VAL A 4 -4.52 -2.44 4.84
CA VAL A 4 -4.55 -3.86 4.43
C VAL A 4 -5.06 -4.00 3.00
N LEU A 5 -6.08 -3.21 2.63
CA LEU A 5 -6.61 -3.20 1.27
C LEU A 5 -5.55 -2.75 0.26
N ASP A 6 -4.85 -1.65 0.54
CA ASP A 6 -3.77 -1.16 -0.33
C ASP A 6 -2.63 -2.20 -0.45
N ALA A 7 -2.17 -2.76 0.67
CA ALA A 7 -1.13 -3.78 0.69
C ALA A 7 -1.51 -5.03 -0.14
N SER A 8 -2.76 -5.48 -0.08
CA SER A 8 -3.24 -6.65 -0.83
C SER A 8 -3.24 -6.45 -2.35
N GLU A 9 -3.31 -5.20 -2.81
CA GLU A 9 -3.33 -4.85 -4.23
C GLU A 9 -1.90 -4.84 -4.82
N ILE A 10 -0.85 -4.81 -3.99
CA ILE A 10 0.54 -4.71 -4.44
C ILE A 10 1.01 -5.94 -5.21
N PRO A 11 0.87 -7.19 -4.73
CA PRO A 11 1.33 -8.36 -5.45
C PRO A 11 0.69 -8.55 -6.84
N PRO A 12 -0.64 -8.47 -7.02
CA PRO A 12 -1.23 -8.64 -8.35
C PRO A 12 -0.96 -7.47 -9.31
N THR A 13 -0.78 -6.25 -8.78
CA THR A 13 -0.61 -5.03 -9.59
C THR A 13 0.82 -4.85 -10.07
N PHE A 14 1.80 -5.09 -9.18
CA PHE A 14 3.22 -4.78 -9.42
C PHE A 14 4.13 -6.01 -9.38
N GLY A 15 3.56 -7.21 -9.24
CA GLY A 15 4.33 -8.47 -9.19
C GLY A 15 5.35 -8.49 -8.05
N ALA A 16 5.10 -7.71 -7.00
CA ALA A 16 5.99 -7.61 -5.85
C ALA A 16 5.60 -8.62 -4.77
N SER A 17 6.58 -9.01 -3.93
CA SER A 17 6.31 -9.89 -2.79
C SER A 17 5.28 -9.26 -1.84
N SER A 18 4.42 -10.09 -1.23
CA SER A 18 3.55 -9.67 -0.13
C SER A 18 4.32 -9.15 1.09
N ASP A 19 5.61 -9.47 1.19
CA ASP A 19 6.46 -9.00 2.28
C ASP A 19 6.89 -7.54 2.11
N LEU A 20 6.86 -7.02 0.88
CA LEU A 20 7.32 -5.66 0.55
C LEU A 20 6.39 -4.58 1.11
N VAL A 21 5.07 -4.82 1.06
CA VAL A 21 4.07 -3.90 1.60
C VAL A 21 3.07 -4.70 2.42
N GLN A 22 3.01 -4.42 3.72
CA GLN A 22 2.22 -5.18 4.68
C GLN A 22 1.22 -4.28 5.40
N GLY A 23 -0.01 -4.77 5.54
CA GLY A 23 -1.05 -4.12 6.32
C GLY A 23 -1.14 -4.68 7.74
N ILE A 24 -1.10 -3.81 8.75
CA ILE A 24 -1.32 -4.15 10.16
C ILE A 24 -2.61 -3.47 10.61
N ILE A 25 -3.44 -4.19 11.36
CA ILE A 25 -4.69 -3.68 11.91
C ILE A 25 -4.81 -4.06 13.38
N ALA A 26 -5.23 -3.10 14.22
CA ALA A 26 -5.55 -3.34 15.61
C ALA A 26 -6.61 -4.45 15.73
N GLY A 27 -6.41 -5.42 16.63
CA GLY A 27 -7.30 -6.58 16.78
C GLY A 27 -7.07 -7.71 15.75
N GLY A 28 -6.08 -7.57 14.86
CA GLY A 28 -5.64 -8.64 13.94
C GLY A 28 -6.65 -8.97 12.84
N ALA A 29 -6.52 -10.16 12.24
CA ALA A 29 -7.30 -10.55 11.05
C ALA A 29 -8.82 -10.50 11.27
N THR A 30 -9.30 -10.80 12.48
CA THR A 30 -10.73 -10.73 12.84
C THR A 30 -11.30 -9.33 12.67
N ALA A 31 -10.49 -8.29 12.92
CA ALA A 31 -10.86 -6.88 12.74
C ALA A 31 -11.16 -6.49 11.29
N LEU A 32 -10.82 -7.35 10.31
CA LEU A 32 -11.19 -7.14 8.91
C LEU A 32 -12.67 -7.39 8.64
N GLN A 33 -13.31 -8.27 9.41
CA GLN A 33 -14.71 -8.64 9.22
C GLN A 33 -15.61 -8.08 10.32
N ARG A 34 -15.09 -7.93 11.54
CA ARG A 34 -15.86 -7.48 12.71
C ARG A 34 -14.99 -6.56 13.56
N SER A 35 -15.50 -5.39 13.91
CA SER A 35 -14.81 -4.48 14.82
C SER A 35 -14.49 -5.18 16.15
N VAL A 36 -13.26 -5.02 16.63
CA VAL A 36 -12.82 -5.52 17.92
C VAL A 36 -12.79 -4.33 18.88
N GLU A 37 -13.70 -4.34 19.85
CA GLU A 37 -13.85 -3.25 20.81
C GLU A 37 -12.57 -3.08 21.65
N GLY A 38 -12.15 -1.83 21.86
CA GLY A 38 -10.96 -1.47 22.66
C GLY A 38 -9.60 -1.80 22.02
N ALA A 39 -9.54 -2.48 20.87
CA ALA A 39 -8.28 -2.84 20.25
C ALA A 39 -7.43 -1.62 19.82
N GLU A 40 -8.08 -0.49 19.52
CA GLU A 40 -7.42 0.74 19.09
C GLU A 40 -6.82 1.57 20.25
N ASP A 41 -7.24 1.29 21.49
CA ASP A 41 -6.84 2.02 22.69
C ASP A 41 -5.57 1.47 23.34
N ASP A 42 -5.00 0.38 22.82
CA ASP A 42 -3.82 -0.27 23.37
C ASP A 42 -2.54 0.07 22.59
N SER A 43 -1.75 0.97 23.17
CA SER A 43 -0.43 1.35 22.63
C SER A 43 0.61 0.22 22.68
N SER A 44 0.53 -0.68 23.67
CA SER A 44 1.47 -1.79 23.83
C SER A 44 1.25 -2.85 22.75
N ASN A 45 -0.01 -3.11 22.38
CA ASN A 45 -0.34 -3.96 21.23
C ASN A 45 0.15 -3.37 19.91
N GLY A 46 0.16 -2.04 19.78
CA GLY A 46 0.76 -1.35 18.64
C GLY A 46 2.26 -1.62 18.52
N ALA A 47 2.99 -1.46 19.63
CA ALA A 47 4.42 -1.77 19.68
C ALA A 47 4.72 -3.25 19.41
N LEU A 48 3.95 -4.15 20.04
CA LEU A 48 4.08 -5.59 19.84
C LEU A 48 3.85 -5.98 18.37
N ALA A 49 2.90 -5.34 17.68
CA ALA A 49 2.66 -5.61 16.27
C ALA A 49 3.87 -5.27 15.38
N ILE A 50 4.64 -4.24 15.74
CA ILE A 50 5.89 -3.88 15.07
C ILE A 50 6.97 -4.93 15.33
N ASP A 51 7.10 -5.38 16.58
CA ASP A 51 8.07 -6.41 16.96
C ASP A 51 7.77 -7.76 16.30
N CYS A 52 6.51 -8.20 16.30
CA CYS A 52 6.06 -9.44 15.66
C CYS A 52 6.29 -9.45 14.15
N ARG A 53 6.37 -8.28 13.51
CA ARG A 53 6.67 -8.14 12.08
C ARG A 53 8.17 -8.07 11.78
N GLY A 54 9.01 -8.02 12.80
CA GLY A 54 10.46 -7.98 12.65
C GLY A 54 10.96 -6.71 11.96
N VAL A 55 10.30 -5.57 12.22
CA VAL A 55 10.62 -4.26 11.64
C VAL A 55 12.05 -3.84 12.02
N LYS A 56 12.77 -3.27 11.06
CA LYS A 56 14.16 -2.81 11.16
C LYS A 56 14.30 -1.35 10.71
N ASP A 57 15.50 -0.80 10.85
CA ASP A 57 15.86 0.55 10.45
C ASP A 57 15.74 0.83 8.94
N VAL A 58 15.80 -0.21 8.10
CA VAL A 58 15.57 -0.13 6.66
C VAL A 58 14.10 -0.01 6.26
N ASP A 59 13.17 -0.24 7.20
CA ASP A 59 11.74 -0.23 6.94
C ASP A 59 11.12 1.17 7.12
N VAL A 60 9.95 1.35 6.51
CA VAL A 60 9.13 2.55 6.65
C VAL A 60 7.77 2.17 7.22
N ILE A 61 7.38 2.81 8.33
CA ILE A 61 6.10 2.58 9.00
C ILE A 61 5.19 3.78 8.79
N VAL A 62 4.05 3.54 8.15
CA VAL A 62 2.99 4.54 7.94
C VAL A 62 1.84 4.27 8.92
N GLY A 63 1.75 5.09 9.96
CA GLY A 63 0.65 5.07 10.91
C GLY A 63 -0.57 5.80 10.37
N ILE A 64 -1.73 5.16 10.38
CA ILE A 64 -2.96 5.68 9.76
C ILE A 64 -4.01 5.90 10.86
N THR A 65 -4.40 7.15 11.10
CA THR A 65 -5.50 7.47 12.01
C THR A 65 -6.18 8.78 11.63
N ALA A 66 -7.50 8.76 11.41
CA ALA A 66 -8.24 9.97 11.09
C ALA A 66 -8.16 11.02 12.22
N SER A 67 -8.12 10.58 13.48
CA SER A 67 -8.09 11.46 14.65
C SER A 67 -6.70 12.01 14.97
N GLY A 68 -5.65 11.31 14.52
CA GLY A 68 -4.27 11.61 14.88
C GLY A 68 -3.81 11.10 16.24
N ARG A 69 -4.73 10.59 17.08
CA ARG A 69 -4.43 10.30 18.49
C ARG A 69 -4.66 8.85 18.92
N THR A 70 -4.89 7.95 17.95
CA THR A 70 -5.20 6.54 18.23
C THR A 70 -4.01 5.85 18.92
N PRO A 71 -4.14 5.39 20.18
CA PRO A 71 -3.03 4.85 20.96
C PRO A 71 -2.28 3.68 20.29
N PHE A 72 -2.99 2.73 19.67
CA PHE A 72 -2.36 1.63 18.92
C PHE A 72 -1.40 2.14 17.84
N VAL A 73 -1.82 3.15 17.06
CA VAL A 73 -1.01 3.72 15.97
C VAL A 73 0.19 4.47 16.52
N LEU A 74 0.00 5.27 17.58
CA LEU A 74 1.08 6.01 18.21
C LEU A 74 2.11 5.10 18.87
N GLY A 75 1.68 4.03 19.52
CA GLY A 75 2.56 3.01 20.10
C GLY A 75 3.38 2.28 19.04
N ALA A 76 2.77 1.93 17.91
CA ALA A 76 3.46 1.35 16.76
C ALA A 76 4.53 2.30 16.20
N LEU A 77 4.18 3.57 15.97
CA LEU A 77 5.12 4.57 15.45
C LEU A 77 6.28 4.83 16.43
N ALA A 78 6.00 4.94 17.72
CA ALA A 78 7.04 5.13 18.74
C ALA A 78 8.01 3.94 18.76
N ARG A 79 7.49 2.71 18.68
CA ARG A 79 8.32 1.50 18.63
C ARG A 79 9.17 1.46 17.36
N ALA A 80 8.57 1.70 16.20
CA ALA A 80 9.29 1.75 14.92
C ALA A 80 10.44 2.77 14.94
N LYS A 81 10.19 3.98 15.45
CA LYS A 81 11.21 5.01 15.59
C LYS A 81 12.33 4.60 16.54
N SER A 82 12.02 3.92 17.65
CA SER A 82 13.04 3.40 18.58
C SER A 82 13.97 2.35 17.93
N LEU A 83 13.49 1.67 16.89
CA LEU A 83 14.25 0.71 16.08
C LEU A 83 15.01 1.37 14.93
N GLY A 84 14.90 2.69 14.76
CA GLY A 84 15.54 3.44 13.68
C GLY A 84 14.76 3.49 12.36
N ALA A 85 13.59 2.84 12.29
CA ALA A 85 12.75 2.84 11.11
C ALA A 85 12.22 4.25 10.80
N LYS A 86 11.99 4.56 9.52
CA LYS A 86 11.34 5.81 9.14
C LYS A 86 9.86 5.77 9.48
N THR A 87 9.35 6.87 10.03
CA THR A 87 7.98 6.96 10.54
C THR A 87 7.19 8.07 9.86
N VAL A 88 6.02 7.70 9.35
CA VAL A 88 5.07 8.62 8.71
C VAL A 88 3.74 8.53 9.45
N LEU A 89 3.15 9.67 9.79
CA LEU A 89 1.80 9.74 10.35
C LEU A 89 0.83 10.34 9.35
N LEU A 90 -0.15 9.56 8.94
CA LEU A 90 -1.24 9.97 8.05
C LEU A 90 -2.49 10.24 8.87
N SER A 91 -2.94 11.49 8.89
CA SER A 91 -4.09 11.95 9.68
C SER A 91 -5.05 12.81 8.89
N CYS A 92 -6.26 13.03 9.40
CA CYS A 92 -7.25 13.89 8.75
C CYS A 92 -7.64 15.10 9.61
N ASN A 93 -6.96 15.30 10.74
CA ASN A 93 -7.25 16.36 11.68
C ASN A 93 -6.20 17.47 11.53
N PRO A 94 -6.59 18.70 11.12
CA PRO A 94 -5.65 19.81 10.96
C PRO A 94 -5.17 20.39 12.30
N ALA A 95 -5.74 19.95 13.43
CA ALA A 95 -5.19 20.30 14.73
C ALA A 95 -3.74 19.82 14.77
N PRO A 96 -2.77 20.72 15.00
CA PRO A 96 -1.38 20.37 14.81
C PRO A 96 -1.04 19.26 15.79
N GLN A 97 -0.65 18.11 15.25
CA GLN A 97 -0.11 17.00 16.01
C GLN A 97 1.29 17.37 16.52
N LYS A 98 1.36 18.40 17.38
CA LYS A 98 2.61 19.01 17.84
C LYS A 98 3.50 18.04 18.64
N ASN A 99 2.99 16.86 19.00
CA ASN A 99 3.66 15.91 19.88
C ASN A 99 3.85 14.52 19.29
N ALA A 100 3.45 14.26 18.04
CA ALA A 100 3.77 12.98 17.41
C ALA A 100 5.25 12.98 17.03
N ASN A 101 6.08 12.24 17.79
CA ASN A 101 7.50 12.06 17.50
C ASN A 101 7.67 11.19 16.26
N VAL A 102 7.39 11.73 15.07
CA VAL A 102 7.48 11.04 13.77
C VAL A 102 8.39 11.83 12.82
N ASP A 103 8.86 11.19 11.75
CA ASP A 103 9.77 11.84 10.79
C ASP A 103 9.02 12.67 9.74
N LEU A 104 7.79 12.27 9.40
CA LEU A 104 6.90 12.99 8.50
C LEU A 104 5.46 12.90 8.98
N ALA A 105 4.74 14.02 8.98
CA ALA A 105 3.30 14.08 9.19
C ALA A 105 2.60 14.52 7.90
N ILE A 106 1.54 13.81 7.52
CA ILE A 106 0.70 14.10 6.36
C ILE A 106 -0.73 14.31 6.87
N ASP A 107 -1.19 15.57 6.84
CA ASP A 107 -2.52 15.94 7.30
C ASP A 107 -3.47 16.19 6.12
N LEU A 108 -4.42 15.26 5.95
CA LEU A 108 -5.47 15.31 4.95
C LEU A 108 -6.65 16.15 5.46
N ALA A 109 -6.60 17.45 5.25
CA ALA A 109 -7.62 18.39 5.73
C ALA A 109 -8.96 18.27 5.00
N VAL A 110 -9.75 17.24 5.33
CA VAL A 110 -11.05 16.95 4.71
C VAL A 110 -12.22 17.75 5.31
N GLY A 111 -11.98 18.42 6.44
CA GLY A 111 -13.00 19.17 7.19
C GLY A 111 -14.03 18.28 7.92
N PRO A 112 -15.06 18.87 8.55
CA PRO A 112 -16.07 18.12 9.31
C PRO A 112 -16.84 17.12 8.47
N GLU A 113 -17.11 15.93 8.99
CA GLU A 113 -17.89 14.91 8.30
C GLU A 113 -19.38 15.28 8.23
N ILE A 114 -20.07 14.81 7.18
CA ILE A 114 -21.53 15.03 7.02
C ILE A 114 -22.33 14.38 8.15
N LEU A 115 -21.86 13.24 8.65
CA LEU A 115 -22.29 12.64 9.90
C LEU A 115 -21.18 12.86 10.92
N THR A 116 -21.42 13.69 11.93
CA THR A 116 -20.42 14.08 12.94
C THR A 116 -19.71 12.85 13.51
N GLY A 117 -18.38 12.83 13.40
CA GLY A 117 -17.52 11.75 13.91
C GLY A 117 -17.40 10.52 13.00
N SER A 118 -18.23 10.38 11.96
CA SER A 118 -18.18 9.25 11.03
C SER A 118 -17.04 9.37 10.01
N THR A 119 -15.80 9.27 10.49
CA THR A 119 -14.56 9.41 9.70
C THR A 119 -14.35 8.32 8.63
N ARG A 120 -15.19 7.28 8.60
CA ARG A 120 -15.21 6.31 7.49
C ARG A 120 -15.62 6.93 6.14
N LEU A 121 -16.12 8.17 6.13
CA LEU A 121 -16.60 8.87 4.94
C LEU A 121 -15.48 9.65 4.24
N LYS A 122 -15.38 10.98 4.42
CA LYS A 122 -14.38 11.78 3.69
C LYS A 122 -12.96 11.44 4.12
N ALA A 123 -12.71 11.29 5.42
CA ALA A 123 -11.40 10.94 5.94
C ALA A 123 -10.95 9.56 5.42
N GLY A 124 -11.83 8.55 5.42
CA GLY A 124 -11.57 7.23 4.84
C GLY A 124 -11.26 7.30 3.35
N THR A 125 -12.05 8.08 2.59
CA THR A 125 -11.84 8.25 1.14
C THR A 125 -10.49 8.91 0.85
N ALA A 126 -10.18 10.02 1.51
CA ALA A 126 -8.90 10.70 1.35
C ALA A 126 -7.72 9.81 1.73
N THR A 127 -7.86 9.03 2.80
CA THR A 127 -6.84 8.05 3.23
C THR A 127 -6.59 7.01 2.15
N LYS A 128 -7.62 6.45 1.51
CA LYS A 128 -7.44 5.47 0.42
C LYS A 128 -6.69 6.08 -0.75
N VAL A 129 -7.07 7.29 -1.16
CA VAL A 129 -6.39 8.01 -2.25
C VAL A 129 -4.92 8.27 -1.90
N ALA A 130 -4.62 8.74 -0.69
CA ALA A 130 -3.26 8.98 -0.24
C ALA A 130 -2.41 7.69 -0.24
N LEU A 131 -2.95 6.57 0.26
CA LEU A 131 -2.26 5.28 0.24
C LEU A 131 -1.96 4.82 -1.18
N ASN A 132 -2.94 4.91 -2.09
CA ASN A 132 -2.75 4.56 -3.49
C ASN A 132 -1.66 5.42 -4.16
N ILE A 133 -1.57 6.71 -3.82
CA ILE A 133 -0.51 7.60 -4.33
C ILE A 133 0.86 7.15 -3.78
N ILE A 134 0.96 6.91 -2.48
CA ILE A 134 2.22 6.50 -1.83
C ILE A 134 2.72 5.19 -2.42
N SER A 135 1.87 4.15 -2.46
CA SER A 135 2.27 2.83 -2.92
C SER A 135 2.53 2.79 -4.41
N THR A 136 1.69 3.40 -5.24
CA THR A 136 1.94 3.51 -6.69
C THR A 136 3.21 4.31 -6.97
N GLY A 137 3.41 5.44 -6.30
CA GLY A 137 4.60 6.27 -6.44
C GLY A 137 5.88 5.51 -6.07
N ALA A 138 5.85 4.75 -4.98
CA ALA A 138 6.97 3.90 -4.59
C ALA A 138 7.27 2.82 -5.65
N MET A 139 6.24 2.17 -6.19
CA MET A 139 6.41 1.14 -7.22
C MET A 139 6.93 1.70 -8.54
N VAL A 140 6.53 2.92 -8.91
CA VAL A 140 7.13 3.67 -10.03
C VAL A 140 8.62 3.92 -9.75
N GLY A 141 8.96 4.40 -8.54
CA GLY A 141 10.35 4.62 -8.13
C GLY A 141 11.21 3.35 -8.14
N LEU A 142 10.61 2.19 -7.87
CA LEU A 142 11.25 0.87 -7.96
C LEU A 142 11.29 0.30 -9.40
N GLY A 143 10.84 1.05 -10.39
CA GLY A 143 10.86 0.65 -11.80
C GLY A 143 9.86 -0.47 -12.15
N LYS A 144 8.77 -0.63 -11.38
CA LYS A 144 7.68 -1.59 -11.65
C LYS A 144 6.70 -1.11 -12.72
N VAL A 145 6.84 0.14 -13.16
CA VAL A 145 5.95 0.83 -14.10
C VAL A 145 6.81 1.46 -15.20
N LYS A 146 6.34 1.39 -16.45
CA LYS A 146 6.95 2.10 -17.59
C LYS A 146 5.93 3.02 -18.24
N GLY A 147 6.19 4.32 -18.22
CA GLY A 147 5.19 5.32 -18.60
C GLY A 147 3.96 5.20 -17.69
N ASN A 148 2.83 4.80 -18.26
CA ASN A 148 1.58 4.50 -17.54
C ASN A 148 1.21 3.01 -17.54
N LEU A 149 2.15 2.12 -17.88
CA LEU A 149 1.92 0.69 -18.04
C LEU A 149 2.54 -0.12 -16.88
N MET A 150 1.74 -1.02 -16.32
CA MET A 150 2.20 -1.99 -15.32
C MET A 150 2.94 -3.12 -16.03
N ILE A 151 4.27 -3.10 -15.99
CA ILE A 151 5.12 -4.05 -16.72
C ILE A 151 5.43 -5.33 -15.92
N ASP A 152 5.17 -5.32 -14.61
CA ASP A 152 5.39 -6.47 -13.71
C ASP A 152 4.07 -7.08 -13.21
N LEU A 153 3.00 -6.99 -13.97
CA LEU A 153 1.71 -7.52 -13.53
C LEU A 153 1.78 -9.06 -13.37
N ASN A 154 1.15 -9.59 -12.32
CA ASN A 154 1.16 -11.03 -12.11
C ASN A 154 0.07 -11.72 -12.96
N THR A 155 0.46 -12.49 -13.97
CA THR A 155 -0.42 -13.09 -14.99
C THR A 155 -1.12 -14.39 -14.52
N THR A 156 -1.63 -14.40 -13.29
CA THR A 156 -2.27 -15.58 -12.66
C THR A 156 -3.67 -15.88 -13.18
N SER A 157 -4.37 -14.88 -13.72
CA SER A 157 -5.73 -15.04 -14.25
C SER A 157 -5.80 -14.84 -15.76
N ALA A 158 -6.80 -15.46 -16.40
CA ALA A 158 -7.04 -15.28 -17.84
C ALA A 158 -7.21 -13.80 -18.23
N LYS A 159 -7.86 -12.99 -17.37
CA LYS A 159 -8.01 -11.54 -17.57
C LYS A 159 -6.67 -10.80 -17.56
N LEU A 160 -5.77 -11.17 -16.64
CA LEU A 160 -4.45 -10.54 -16.52
C LEU A 160 -3.54 -10.98 -17.67
N ARG A 161 -3.64 -12.23 -18.11
CA ARG A 161 -2.99 -12.74 -19.33
C ARG A 161 -3.44 -11.99 -20.57
N ASP A 162 -4.75 -11.84 -20.78
CA ASP A 162 -5.30 -11.06 -21.90
C ASP A 162 -4.80 -9.61 -21.88
N ARG A 163 -4.77 -8.98 -20.71
CA ARG A 163 -4.21 -7.62 -20.54
C ARG A 163 -2.74 -7.57 -20.91
N ALA A 164 -1.93 -8.52 -20.43
CA ALA A 164 -0.50 -8.58 -20.76
C ALA A 164 -0.29 -8.71 -22.28
N THR A 165 -1.04 -9.60 -22.94
CA THR A 165 -0.98 -9.79 -24.39
C THR A 165 -1.30 -8.51 -25.15
N ARG A 166 -2.39 -7.80 -24.78
CA ARG A 166 -2.74 -6.52 -25.41
C ARG A 166 -1.64 -5.47 -25.24
N MET A 167 -0.99 -5.42 -24.07
CA MET A 167 0.10 -4.47 -23.82
C MET A 167 1.35 -4.80 -24.64
N VAL A 168 1.73 -6.07 -24.76
CA VAL A 168 2.85 -6.48 -25.63
C VAL A 168 2.53 -6.15 -27.08
N ALA A 169 1.36 -6.56 -27.58
CA ALA A 169 0.93 -6.28 -28.96
C ALA A 169 0.99 -4.78 -29.27
N GLN A 170 0.47 -3.95 -28.36
CA GLN A 170 0.49 -2.50 -28.51
C GLN A 170 1.91 -1.90 -28.47
N LEU A 171 2.76 -2.33 -27.53
CA LEU A 171 4.10 -1.75 -27.35
C LEU A 171 5.10 -2.20 -28.41
N THR A 172 4.98 -3.45 -28.86
CA THR A 172 5.85 -4.07 -29.87
C THR A 172 5.32 -3.92 -31.29
N GLU A 173 4.11 -3.37 -31.45
CA GLU A 173 3.43 -3.22 -32.75
C GLU A 173 3.25 -4.57 -33.48
N THR A 174 2.96 -5.62 -32.71
CA THR A 174 2.71 -6.98 -33.21
C THR A 174 1.24 -7.35 -33.06
N ASP A 175 0.79 -8.39 -33.77
CA ASP A 175 -0.57 -8.91 -33.58
C ASP A 175 -0.72 -9.64 -32.23
N TYR A 176 -1.97 -9.81 -31.80
CA TYR A 176 -2.30 -10.40 -30.51
C TYR A 176 -1.76 -11.83 -30.36
N ASP A 177 -1.82 -12.64 -31.41
CA ASP A 177 -1.44 -14.06 -31.35
C ASP A 177 0.08 -14.22 -31.28
N ALA A 178 0.83 -13.40 -32.02
CA ALA A 178 2.28 -13.31 -31.92
C ALA A 178 2.74 -12.83 -30.53
N ALA A 179 2.12 -11.77 -30.01
CA ALA A 179 2.38 -11.26 -28.67
C ALA A 179 2.07 -12.31 -27.58
N ARG A 180 1.00 -13.08 -27.78
CA ARG A 180 0.63 -14.17 -26.88
C ARG A 180 1.65 -15.30 -26.90
N ALA A 181 2.05 -15.75 -28.08
CA ALA A 181 3.03 -16.81 -28.23
C ALA A 181 4.38 -16.43 -27.58
N GLU A 182 4.82 -15.18 -27.73
CA GLU A 182 6.04 -14.68 -27.09
C GLU A 182 5.90 -14.65 -25.56
N LEU A 183 4.77 -14.21 -25.02
CA LEU A 183 4.52 -14.27 -23.58
C LEU A 183 4.51 -15.72 -23.06
N GLU A 184 3.85 -16.64 -23.77
CA GLU A 184 3.82 -18.06 -23.39
C GLU A 184 5.23 -18.68 -23.41
N ALA A 185 6.06 -18.34 -24.39
CA ALA A 185 7.45 -18.78 -24.49
C ALA A 185 8.35 -18.24 -23.36
N ASN A 186 8.03 -17.07 -22.80
CA ASN A 186 8.78 -16.43 -21.72
C ASN A 186 8.09 -16.59 -20.34
N GLY A 187 7.25 -17.60 -20.17
CA GLY A 187 6.64 -17.89 -18.87
C GLY A 187 5.68 -16.80 -18.36
N TRP A 188 5.09 -16.04 -19.28
CA TRP A 188 4.25 -14.87 -19.03
C TRP A 188 4.95 -13.68 -18.33
N ASP A 189 6.27 -13.59 -18.46
CA ASP A 189 7.05 -12.44 -18.00
C ASP A 189 6.99 -11.30 -19.03
N LEU A 190 6.11 -10.34 -18.76
CA LEU A 190 5.93 -9.15 -19.60
C LEU A 190 7.20 -8.28 -19.67
N ARG A 191 7.92 -8.12 -18.55
CA ARG A 191 9.15 -7.30 -18.51
C ARG A 191 10.22 -7.91 -19.39
N ALA A 192 10.41 -9.22 -19.32
CA ALA A 192 11.40 -9.92 -20.15
C ALA A 192 11.12 -9.72 -21.65
N VAL A 193 9.87 -9.87 -22.07
CA VAL A 193 9.45 -9.68 -23.46
C VAL A 193 9.67 -8.24 -23.93
N LEU A 194 9.26 -7.25 -23.13
CA LEU A 194 9.46 -5.84 -23.50
C LEU A 194 10.95 -5.45 -23.56
N THR A 195 11.75 -5.96 -22.62
CA THR A 195 13.20 -5.72 -22.61
C THR A 195 13.87 -6.30 -23.85
N LYS A 196 13.50 -7.53 -24.26
CA LYS A 196 14.00 -8.18 -25.48
C LYS A 196 13.62 -7.40 -26.75
N ALA A 197 12.45 -6.77 -26.76
CA ALA A 197 11.99 -5.92 -27.85
C ALA A 197 12.63 -4.51 -27.87
N GLY A 198 13.48 -4.17 -26.89
CA GLY A 198 14.04 -2.83 -26.74
C GLY A 198 13.01 -1.77 -26.35
N LYS A 199 11.87 -2.21 -25.80
CA LYS A 199 10.70 -1.39 -25.50
C LYS A 199 10.55 -1.09 -24.03
#